data_AF-A0ABD2SN53-F1
#
_entry.id   AF-A0ABD2SN53-F1
#
_cell.length_a   1.000
_cell.length_b   1.000
_cell.length_c   1.000
_cell.angle_alpha   90.00
_cell.angle_beta   90.00
_cell.angle_gamma   90.00
#
_symmetry.space_group_name_H-M   'P 1'
#
loop_
_entity.id
_entity.type
_entity.pdbx_description
1 polymer ?
#
loop_
_entity_poly.entity_id
_entity_poly.type
_entity_poly.pdbx_seq_one_letter_code
_entity_poly.pdbx_strand_id
1 'polypeptide(L)'
;MANRRCIQTLTRHLSYLLSPNPSLCSLNSISPQTLTPALLNSINTLTSSPKCPQSSTEVSSFHRHFSSNRPNNSDEEKEDESEDETDYDDDDDEDVDGLESNSEPGREYTPEEKEHEAAEIGYKVIGPLQKSDRVFKPYEPVYAVIQIGSHQFKVSNGDSIFVEKLKFCEVNDKLILNKVLLLGSKTQTIIGRPILPDAAVHAVVEEHALDAKVLIFKKKRRKNYRRTRGHRQELTKLRITDIQGVEKPEVAPILKTEKKDAKKVAVAA
;
A
#
# COMPACT_ATOMS: atom_id res chain seq x y z
N MET A 1 -29.49 28.28 -25.35
CA MET A 1 -30.70 28.41 -24.50
C MET A 1 -30.40 27.83 -23.12
N ALA A 2 -30.75 28.60 -22.09
CA ALA A 2 -30.30 28.44 -20.71
C ALA A 2 -30.95 27.26 -19.99
N ASN A 3 -30.19 26.65 -19.07
CA ASN A 3 -30.72 26.20 -17.79
C ASN A 3 -29.60 26.19 -16.73
N ARG A 4 -29.36 27.38 -16.17
CA ARG A 4 -28.68 27.61 -14.88
C ARG A 4 -29.73 27.53 -13.77
N ARG A 5 -30.03 26.33 -13.27
CA ARG A 5 -30.77 26.03 -12.02
C ARG A 5 -30.29 24.62 -11.65
N CYS A 6 -29.61 24.30 -10.56
CA CYS A 6 -29.75 24.72 -9.18
C CYS A 6 -28.43 24.35 -8.47
N ILE A 7 -27.62 25.35 -8.09
CA ILE A 7 -26.57 25.19 -7.07
C ILE A 7 -26.93 26.24 -6.02
N GLN A 8 -27.53 25.81 -4.92
CA GLN A 8 -27.54 26.49 -3.61
C GLN A 8 -28.56 25.82 -2.68
N THR A 9 -28.07 25.00 -1.74
CA THR A 9 -28.67 24.61 -0.44
C THR A 9 -27.67 23.60 0.17
N LEU A 10 -26.95 23.77 1.28
CA LEU A 10 -27.05 24.62 2.46
C LEU A 10 -25.64 24.80 3.07
N THR A 11 -25.08 26.00 2.98
CA THR A 11 -24.11 26.51 3.97
C THR A 11 -24.82 27.62 4.74
N ARG A 12 -25.25 27.34 5.97
CA ARG A 12 -25.66 28.36 6.94
C ARG A 12 -25.80 27.73 8.31
N HIS A 13 -24.71 27.73 9.09
CA HIS A 13 -24.71 28.04 10.51
C HIS A 13 -23.26 28.19 10.99
N LEU A 14 -22.69 29.37 10.71
CA LEU A 14 -21.55 29.90 11.46
C LEU A 14 -21.93 31.35 11.82
N SER A 15 -22.52 31.52 13.00
CA SER A 15 -22.69 32.83 13.62
C SER A 15 -21.57 33.01 14.64
N TYR A 16 -20.73 33.98 14.33
CA TYR A 16 -19.72 34.61 15.16
C TYR A 16 -20.30 35.08 16.51
N LEU A 17 -19.56 34.83 17.60
CA LEU A 17 -19.62 35.64 18.80
C LEU A 17 -18.20 36.17 19.06
N LEU A 18 -17.91 37.36 18.53
CA LEU A 18 -16.85 38.22 19.04
C LEU A 18 -17.42 38.99 20.24
N SER A 19 -16.81 38.81 21.40
CA SER A 19 -16.95 39.71 22.55
C SER A 19 -15.61 40.43 22.74
N PRO A 20 -15.56 41.77 22.74
CA PRO A 20 -14.38 42.52 23.14
C PRO A 20 -14.46 42.80 24.64
N ASN A 21 -13.40 42.53 25.41
CA ASN A 21 -12.99 43.41 26.52
C ASN A 21 -11.58 43.06 27.02
N PRO A 22 -10.67 44.05 27.09
CA PRO A 22 -9.31 43.90 27.60
C PRO A 22 -9.23 44.29 29.08
N SER A 23 -8.52 43.51 29.90
CA SER A 23 -8.03 43.97 31.20
C SER A 23 -6.61 43.48 31.43
N LEU A 24 -5.72 44.45 31.62
CA LEU A 24 -4.29 44.36 31.89
C LEU A 24 -3.98 43.96 33.35
N CYS A 25 -2.68 43.69 33.58
CA CYS A 25 -1.94 43.65 34.86
C CYS A 25 -1.99 42.28 35.60
N SER A 26 -0.91 41.69 36.12
CA SER A 26 0.39 42.23 36.54
C SER A 26 1.45 41.10 36.68
N LEU A 27 2.70 41.55 36.82
CA LEU A 27 3.97 40.84 36.85
C LEU A 27 4.14 39.84 38.01
N ASN A 28 4.98 38.83 37.84
CA ASN A 28 6.05 38.55 38.80
C ASN A 28 7.21 37.77 38.17
N SER A 29 8.36 38.42 38.23
CA SER A 29 9.73 37.95 37.97
C SER A 29 10.27 37.13 39.15
N ILE A 30 11.04 36.07 38.88
CA ILE A 30 12.26 35.73 39.63
C ILE A 30 13.23 34.99 38.68
N SER A 31 14.49 35.36 38.81
CA SER A 31 15.68 35.15 37.99
C SER A 31 16.42 33.81 38.22
N PRO A 32 17.45 33.48 37.40
CA PRO A 32 18.20 32.22 37.44
C PRO A 32 19.50 32.31 38.26
N GLN A 33 20.03 31.17 38.71
CA GLN A 33 21.38 31.02 39.31
C GLN A 33 21.98 29.66 38.87
N THR A 34 22.97 29.64 37.97
CA THR A 34 24.44 29.70 38.12
C THR A 34 25.15 28.37 38.45
N LEU A 35 26.17 28.13 37.61
CA LEU A 35 27.13 27.04 37.43
C LEU A 35 27.98 26.64 38.66
N THR A 36 28.50 25.40 38.63
CA THR A 36 29.75 24.99 39.29
C THR A 36 30.62 24.12 38.36
N PRO A 37 31.96 24.27 38.36
CA PRO A 37 32.88 23.58 37.44
C PRO A 37 33.68 22.43 38.10
N ALA A 38 34.48 21.76 37.26
CA ALA A 38 35.61 20.85 37.55
C ALA A 38 35.34 19.34 37.43
N LEU A 39 35.91 18.71 36.39
CA LEU A 39 37.20 18.03 36.49
C LEU A 39 37.74 17.67 35.09
N LEU A 40 39.06 17.56 35.05
CA LEU A 40 40.00 17.68 33.95
C LEU A 40 40.52 16.32 33.45
N ASN A 41 40.98 16.31 32.19
CA ASN A 41 42.03 15.46 31.58
C ASN A 41 41.63 14.00 31.26
N SER A 42 41.96 13.37 30.12
CA SER A 42 43.00 13.55 29.08
C SER A 42 42.61 12.60 27.89
N ILE A 43 42.88 12.83 26.59
CA ILE A 43 44.14 12.63 25.84
C ILE A 43 43.87 13.04 24.36
N ASN A 44 44.92 13.57 23.72
CA ASN A 44 45.03 14.06 22.34
C ASN A 44 45.03 12.97 21.25
N THR A 45 44.55 13.32 20.03
CA THR A 45 45.20 13.24 18.67
C THR A 45 44.11 13.35 17.58
N LEU A 46 44.02 14.44 16.79
CA LEU A 46 44.56 14.67 15.41
C LEU A 46 44.03 13.62 14.38
N THR A 47 43.40 13.88 13.20
CA THR A 47 43.49 14.97 12.20
C THR A 47 42.34 14.91 11.13
N SER A 48 42.12 16.06 10.47
CA SER A 48 41.66 16.31 9.08
C SER A 48 40.18 16.17 8.67
N SER A 49 39.52 17.32 8.53
CA SER A 49 38.35 17.54 7.68
C SER A 49 38.68 18.56 6.58
N PRO A 50 38.28 18.38 5.31
CA PRO A 50 38.48 19.40 4.28
C PRO A 50 37.38 20.48 4.32
N LYS A 51 37.84 21.68 3.98
CA LYS A 51 37.16 22.98 3.93
C LYS A 51 35.93 22.98 3.01
N CYS A 52 34.82 23.54 3.51
CA CYS A 52 33.80 24.18 2.68
C CYS A 52 34.24 25.62 2.36
N PRO A 53 34.22 26.07 1.10
CA PRO A 53 34.19 27.49 0.79
C PRO A 53 32.73 27.97 0.69
N GLN A 54 32.47 29.09 1.36
CA GLN A 54 31.28 29.90 1.15
C GLN A 54 31.40 30.63 -0.19
N SER A 55 30.30 30.75 -0.92
CA SER A 55 30.05 31.93 -1.75
C SER A 55 28.57 32.29 -1.73
N SER A 56 28.37 33.58 -1.48
CA SER A 56 27.14 34.35 -1.38
C SER A 56 26.48 34.56 -2.75
N THR A 57 25.13 34.63 -2.71
CA THR A 57 24.22 35.46 -3.51
C THR A 57 24.48 35.60 -5.01
N GLU A 58 23.50 35.25 -5.85
CA GLU A 58 22.66 36.22 -6.59
C GLU A 58 21.47 35.49 -7.24
N VAL A 59 20.29 36.10 -7.13
CA VAL A 59 19.06 35.66 -7.80
C VAL A 59 19.07 36.25 -9.21
N SER A 60 19.24 35.40 -10.22
CA SER A 60 19.12 35.78 -11.63
C SER A 60 17.99 34.98 -12.28
N SER A 61 16.93 35.70 -12.63
CA SER A 61 15.78 35.25 -13.40
C SER A 61 16.19 34.97 -14.85
N PHE A 62 16.38 33.70 -15.20
CA PHE A 62 16.60 33.30 -16.59
C PHE A 62 15.29 32.88 -17.27
N HIS A 63 14.81 33.76 -18.16
CA HIS A 63 13.89 33.43 -19.24
C HIS A 63 14.46 32.25 -20.04
N ARG A 64 13.69 31.16 -20.16
CA ARG A 64 14.00 30.09 -21.12
C ARG A 64 13.67 30.58 -22.52
N HIS A 65 14.66 31.06 -23.25
CA HIS A 65 14.60 31.18 -24.69
C HIS A 65 14.72 29.80 -25.33
N PHE A 66 13.76 29.48 -26.18
CA PHE A 66 13.72 28.29 -27.02
C PHE A 66 14.67 28.52 -28.20
N SER A 67 15.91 28.03 -28.12
CA SER A 67 16.87 28.12 -29.23
C SER A 67 16.76 26.89 -30.12
N SER A 68 16.11 27.05 -31.26
CA SER A 68 16.22 26.17 -32.42
C SER A 68 17.52 26.49 -33.17
N ASN A 69 18.54 25.63 -33.06
CA ASN A 69 19.67 25.62 -33.98
C ASN A 69 19.80 24.20 -34.56
N ARG A 70 19.20 23.97 -35.73
CA ARG A 70 19.61 22.91 -36.66
C ARG A 70 20.51 23.57 -37.71
N PRO A 71 21.72 23.06 -37.99
CA PRO A 71 22.54 23.59 -39.05
C PRO A 71 21.97 23.15 -40.41
N ASN A 72 21.87 24.12 -41.33
CA ASN A 72 21.64 23.88 -42.74
C ASN A 72 22.81 23.08 -43.31
N ASN A 73 22.52 21.95 -43.93
CA ASN A 73 23.37 21.42 -44.98
C ASN A 73 22.50 21.10 -46.20
N SER A 74 23.04 21.52 -47.32
CA SER A 74 22.45 21.71 -48.65
C SER A 74 22.08 20.42 -49.36
N ASP A 75 21.03 20.54 -50.17
CA ASP A 75 20.80 19.93 -51.48
C ASP A 75 20.84 18.40 -51.58
N GLU A 76 19.68 17.75 -51.44
CA GLU A 76 19.26 16.71 -52.39
C GLU A 76 17.74 16.85 -52.60
N GLU A 77 17.37 17.28 -53.80
CA GLU A 77 16.02 17.20 -54.32
C GLU A 77 15.60 15.72 -54.36
N LYS A 78 14.53 15.36 -53.65
CA LYS A 78 13.77 14.15 -53.93
C LYS A 78 12.30 14.51 -54.00
N GLU A 79 11.76 14.16 -55.16
CA GLU A 79 10.44 14.44 -55.67
C GLU A 79 9.35 13.95 -54.72
N ASP A 80 8.42 14.84 -54.42
CA ASP A 80 7.10 14.54 -53.89
C ASP A 80 6.32 13.75 -54.94
N GLU A 81 5.87 12.53 -54.64
CA GLU A 81 4.62 11.95 -55.14
C GLU A 81 4.40 10.56 -54.53
N SER A 82 3.53 10.48 -53.52
CA SER A 82 2.62 9.33 -53.32
C SER A 82 1.56 9.72 -52.30
N GLU A 83 0.41 10.19 -52.81
CA GLU A 83 -0.85 10.16 -52.09
C GLU A 83 -1.26 8.68 -51.93
N ASP A 84 -1.06 8.10 -50.75
CA ASP A 84 -1.76 6.87 -50.36
C ASP A 84 -2.86 7.25 -49.35
N GLU A 85 -3.98 7.72 -49.91
CA GLU A 85 -5.30 7.63 -49.29
C GLU A 85 -5.61 6.13 -49.10
N THR A 86 -5.30 5.57 -47.93
CA THR A 86 -5.91 4.31 -47.54
C THR A 86 -7.34 4.62 -47.08
N ASP A 87 -8.27 4.58 -48.05
CA ASP A 87 -9.68 4.29 -47.81
C ASP A 87 -9.71 2.98 -47.00
N TYR A 88 -10.02 3.09 -45.72
CA TYR A 88 -10.39 1.91 -44.93
C TYR A 88 -11.80 1.54 -45.41
N ASP A 89 -11.83 0.71 -46.45
CA ASP A 89 -13.03 0.01 -46.89
C ASP A 89 -13.70 -0.64 -45.66
N ASP A 90 -15.02 -0.45 -45.57
CA ASP A 90 -15.91 -1.18 -44.68
C ASP A 90 -15.62 -2.68 -44.85
N ASP A 91 -14.94 -3.28 -43.88
CA ASP A 91 -14.82 -4.73 -43.80
C ASP A 91 -16.24 -5.29 -43.67
N ASP A 92 -16.69 -5.92 -44.75
CA ASP A 92 -17.85 -6.79 -44.85
C ASP A 92 -17.96 -7.67 -43.59
N ASP A 93 -19.09 -7.54 -42.89
CA ASP A 93 -19.56 -8.52 -41.91
C ASP A 93 -19.87 -9.84 -42.66
N GLU A 94 -18.83 -10.58 -43.07
CA GLU A 94 -19.01 -11.99 -43.39
C GLU A 94 -19.30 -12.72 -42.07
N ASP A 95 -20.55 -13.14 -41.93
CA ASP A 95 -21.03 -14.09 -40.93
C ASP A 95 -20.23 -15.40 -41.04
N VAL A 96 -19.05 -15.45 -40.39
CA VAL A 96 -18.33 -16.70 -40.13
C VAL A 96 -19.07 -17.45 -39.03
N ASP A 97 -20.16 -18.08 -39.43
CA ASP A 97 -20.80 -19.16 -38.71
C ASP A 97 -19.80 -20.32 -38.59
N GLY A 98 -19.25 -20.51 -37.39
CA GLY A 98 -18.56 -21.76 -37.03
C GLY A 98 -17.12 -21.62 -36.57
N LEU A 99 -16.85 -20.73 -35.62
CA LEU A 99 -15.71 -20.94 -34.72
C LEU A 99 -16.23 -21.55 -33.42
N GLU A 100 -16.29 -22.88 -33.42
CA GLU A 100 -16.30 -23.67 -32.20
C GLU A 100 -15.26 -23.06 -31.26
N SER A 101 -15.70 -22.69 -30.06
CA SER A 101 -14.86 -22.26 -28.96
C SER A 101 -13.97 -23.42 -28.53
N ASN A 102 -12.94 -23.69 -29.32
CA ASN A 102 -11.76 -24.41 -28.90
C ASN A 102 -11.06 -23.50 -27.90
N SER A 103 -11.53 -23.52 -26.66
CA SER A 103 -10.71 -23.15 -25.52
C SER A 103 -9.41 -23.92 -25.70
N GLU A 104 -8.34 -23.22 -26.06
CA GLU A 104 -7.00 -23.78 -26.07
C GLU A 104 -6.83 -24.59 -24.78
N PRO A 105 -6.33 -25.84 -24.85
CA PRO A 105 -6.16 -26.65 -23.66
C PRO A 105 -5.29 -25.84 -22.69
N GLY A 106 -5.90 -25.42 -21.59
CA GLY A 106 -5.23 -24.60 -20.58
C GLY A 106 -3.95 -25.31 -20.21
N ARG A 107 -2.81 -24.67 -20.51
CA ARG A 107 -1.48 -25.24 -20.25
C ARG A 107 -1.48 -25.83 -18.84
N GLU A 108 -1.41 -27.15 -18.74
CA GLU A 108 -1.35 -27.81 -17.45
C GLU A 108 0.00 -27.49 -16.83
N TYR A 109 -0.03 -26.68 -15.77
CA TYR A 109 1.17 -26.37 -15.01
C TYR A 109 1.66 -27.63 -14.29
N THR A 110 2.95 -27.93 -14.45
CA THR A 110 3.56 -28.98 -13.62
C THR A 110 3.58 -28.53 -12.15
N PRO A 111 3.57 -29.46 -11.17
CA PRO A 111 3.62 -29.08 -9.76
C PRO A 111 4.82 -28.19 -9.41
N GLU A 112 5.98 -28.46 -10.03
CA GLU A 112 7.21 -27.69 -9.83
C GLU A 112 7.08 -26.25 -10.36
N GLU A 113 6.46 -26.08 -11.54
CA GLU A 113 6.18 -24.74 -12.09
C GLU A 113 5.26 -23.93 -11.17
N LYS A 114 4.22 -24.56 -10.60
CA LYS A 114 3.30 -23.90 -9.67
C LYS A 114 4.02 -23.41 -8.41
N GLU A 115 4.90 -24.25 -7.86
CA GLU A 115 5.70 -23.91 -6.69
C GLU A 115 6.67 -22.77 -6.99
N HIS A 116 7.32 -22.78 -8.16
CA HIS A 116 8.26 -21.73 -8.56
C HIS A 116 7.56 -20.38 -8.76
N GLU A 117 6.42 -20.35 -9.47
CA GLU A 117 5.65 -19.11 -9.66
C GLU A 117 5.08 -18.58 -8.34
N ALA A 118 4.61 -19.47 -7.44
CA ALA A 118 4.18 -19.07 -6.10
C ALA A 118 5.34 -18.47 -5.27
N ALA A 119 6.52 -19.10 -5.31
CA ALA A 119 7.71 -18.62 -4.61
C ALA A 119 8.19 -17.26 -5.15
N GLU A 120 8.10 -17.04 -6.46
CA GLU A 120 8.39 -15.75 -7.09
C GLU A 120 7.46 -14.64 -6.62
N ILE A 121 6.17 -14.92 -6.42
CA ILE A 121 5.22 -13.94 -5.84
C ILE A 121 5.53 -13.72 -4.35
N GLY A 122 6.03 -14.76 -3.66
CA GLY A 122 6.53 -14.69 -2.28
C GLY A 122 5.79 -15.57 -1.29
N TYR A 123 5.03 -16.55 -1.76
CA TYR A 123 4.27 -17.47 -0.91
C TYR A 123 4.53 -18.94 -1.27
N LYS A 124 4.29 -19.82 -0.31
CA LYS A 124 4.30 -21.27 -0.46
C LYS A 124 3.01 -21.85 0.09
N VAL A 125 2.37 -22.74 -0.66
CA VAL A 125 1.18 -23.47 -0.21
C VAL A 125 1.62 -24.70 0.57
N ILE A 126 1.13 -24.87 1.81
CA ILE A 126 1.36 -26.10 2.60
C ILE A 126 0.27 -27.13 2.30
N GLY A 127 -0.97 -26.66 2.14
CA GLY A 127 -2.17 -27.47 1.94
C GLY A 127 -3.34 -27.01 2.79
N PRO A 128 -4.45 -27.78 2.79
CA PRO A 128 -5.72 -27.33 3.36
C PRO A 128 -5.71 -27.33 4.89
N LEU A 129 -6.44 -26.37 5.46
CA LEU A 129 -6.71 -26.26 6.88
C LEU A 129 -7.70 -27.35 7.32
N GLN A 130 -7.27 -28.17 8.27
CA GLN A 130 -8.13 -29.18 8.89
C GLN A 130 -9.00 -28.54 9.97
N LYS A 131 -10.23 -29.03 10.13
CA LYS A 131 -11.19 -28.50 11.13
C LYS A 131 -10.70 -28.64 12.58
N SER A 132 -9.81 -29.60 12.84
CA SER A 132 -9.19 -29.83 14.14
C SER A 132 -8.16 -28.75 14.51
N ASP A 133 -7.60 -28.07 13.53
CA ASP A 133 -6.43 -27.22 13.72
C ASP A 133 -6.86 -25.86 14.29
N ARG A 134 -6.46 -25.59 15.54
CA ARG A 134 -6.66 -24.28 16.18
C ARG A 134 -5.49 -23.36 15.86
N VAL A 135 -5.47 -22.82 14.64
CA VAL A 135 -4.32 -22.04 14.14
C VAL A 135 -4.34 -20.59 14.63
N PHE A 136 -5.52 -20.05 14.94
CA PHE A 136 -5.65 -18.68 15.44
C PHE A 136 -5.26 -18.60 16.92
N LYS A 137 -4.20 -17.84 17.18
CA LYS A 137 -3.68 -17.54 18.52
C LYS A 137 -4.23 -16.20 19.03
N PRO A 138 -4.20 -15.95 20.35
CA PRO A 138 -4.43 -14.60 20.84
C PRO A 138 -3.38 -13.63 20.30
N TYR A 139 -3.71 -12.34 20.31
CA TYR A 139 -2.82 -11.28 19.81
C TYR A 139 -1.47 -11.30 20.52
N GLU A 140 -0.40 -11.28 19.73
CA GLU A 140 0.98 -11.15 20.19
C GLU A 140 1.50 -9.75 19.80
N PRO A 141 2.27 -9.05 20.66
CA PRO A 141 2.78 -7.70 20.38
C PRO A 141 3.99 -7.71 19.43
N VAL A 142 3.83 -8.35 18.28
CA VAL A 142 4.82 -8.52 17.21
C VAL A 142 4.15 -8.19 15.87
N TYR A 143 4.89 -7.55 14.99
CA TYR A 143 4.46 -7.26 13.63
C TYR A 143 5.56 -7.58 12.61
N ALA A 144 5.14 -7.81 11.38
CA ALA A 144 6.02 -8.02 10.24
C ALA A 144 5.65 -7.05 9.11
N VAL A 145 6.62 -6.71 8.27
CA VAL A 145 6.37 -6.12 6.95
C VAL A 145 6.66 -7.18 5.92
N ILE A 146 5.63 -7.64 5.24
CA ILE A 146 5.69 -8.65 4.20
C ILE A 146 5.53 -8.01 2.83
N GLN A 147 6.08 -8.67 1.80
CA GLN A 147 5.86 -8.31 0.41
C GLN A 147 5.17 -9.47 -0.31
N ILE A 148 4.03 -9.19 -0.95
CA ILE A 148 3.33 -10.13 -1.82
C ILE A 148 3.23 -9.46 -3.18
N GLY A 149 3.83 -10.07 -4.21
CA GLY A 149 3.97 -9.45 -5.52
C GLY A 149 4.69 -8.10 -5.43
N SER A 150 4.03 -7.03 -5.87
CA SER A 150 4.56 -5.66 -5.86
C SER A 150 4.13 -4.83 -4.65
N HIS A 151 3.33 -5.38 -3.74
CA HIS A 151 2.76 -4.65 -2.61
C HIS A 151 3.35 -5.09 -1.27
N GLN A 152 3.53 -4.13 -0.37
CA GLN A 152 4.01 -4.36 0.99
C GLN A 152 2.89 -4.15 2.00
N PHE A 153 2.79 -5.03 2.99
CA PHE A 153 1.78 -5.00 4.03
C PHE A 153 2.44 -5.10 5.40
N LYS A 154 2.01 -4.24 6.32
CA LYS A 154 2.29 -4.40 7.74
C LYS A 154 1.24 -5.31 8.34
N VAL A 155 1.66 -6.39 8.98
CA VAL A 155 0.77 -7.41 9.52
C VAL A 155 1.14 -7.80 10.94
N SER A 156 0.13 -8.09 11.74
CA SER A 156 0.23 -8.70 13.07
C SER A 156 -0.56 -10.00 13.09
N ASN A 157 -0.41 -10.79 14.15
CA ASN A 157 -1.21 -12.00 14.33
C ASN A 157 -2.71 -11.65 14.43
N GLY A 158 -3.54 -12.33 13.62
CA GLY A 158 -4.98 -12.13 13.59
C GLY A 158 -5.43 -10.97 12.70
N ASP A 159 -4.56 -10.38 11.89
CA ASP A 159 -4.97 -9.38 10.91
C ASP A 159 -5.57 -10.05 9.67
N SER A 160 -6.56 -9.40 9.05
CA SER A 160 -7.07 -9.77 7.72
C SER A 160 -6.60 -8.74 6.70
N ILE A 161 -5.99 -9.22 5.61
CA ILE A 161 -5.52 -8.38 4.51
C ILE A 161 -6.11 -8.82 3.18
N PHE A 162 -6.33 -7.87 2.28
CA PHE A 162 -6.68 -8.14 0.89
C PHE A 162 -5.44 -8.02 0.03
N VAL A 163 -5.20 -9.02 -0.79
CA VAL A 163 -4.07 -9.08 -1.72
C VAL A 163 -4.56 -9.37 -3.13
N GLU A 164 -3.68 -9.19 -4.11
CA GLU A 164 -3.93 -9.62 -5.49
C GLU A 164 -4.30 -11.11 -5.55
N LYS A 165 -5.05 -11.50 -6.58
CA LYS A 165 -5.45 -12.90 -6.76
C LYS A 165 -4.22 -13.82 -6.82
N LEU A 166 -4.19 -14.77 -5.89
CA LEU A 166 -3.22 -15.86 -5.86
C LEU A 166 -3.77 -17.04 -6.68
N LYS A 167 -3.02 -17.51 -7.68
CA LYS A 167 -3.51 -18.49 -8.68
C LYS A 167 -3.59 -19.93 -8.17
N PHE A 168 -2.64 -20.32 -7.32
CA PHE A 168 -2.39 -21.72 -6.95
C PHE A 168 -2.83 -22.09 -5.54
N CYS A 169 -3.73 -21.31 -4.94
CA CYS A 169 -4.28 -21.60 -3.62
C CYS A 169 -5.80 -21.66 -3.67
N GLU A 170 -6.37 -22.49 -2.82
CA GLU A 170 -7.79 -22.62 -2.62
C GLU A 170 -8.23 -22.03 -1.28
N VAL A 171 -9.55 -21.94 -1.10
CA VAL A 171 -10.14 -21.45 0.15
C VAL A 171 -9.83 -22.42 1.29
N ASN A 172 -9.40 -21.89 2.43
CA ASN A 172 -8.90 -22.62 3.60
C ASN A 172 -7.49 -23.20 3.44
N ASP A 173 -6.73 -22.88 2.40
CA ASP A 173 -5.32 -23.29 2.36
C ASP A 173 -4.47 -22.52 3.36
N LYS A 174 -3.50 -23.24 3.95
CA LYS A 174 -2.42 -22.67 4.77
C LYS A 174 -1.28 -22.24 3.86
N LEU A 175 -0.87 -20.99 4.01
CA LEU A 175 0.21 -20.37 3.27
C LEU A 175 1.36 -19.99 4.20
N ILE A 176 2.59 -20.12 3.70
CA ILE A 176 3.78 -19.51 4.28
C ILE A 176 4.19 -18.37 3.37
N LEU A 177 4.29 -17.17 3.93
CA LEU A 177 4.77 -15.97 3.25
C LEU A 177 6.26 -15.81 3.58
N ASN A 178 7.11 -16.04 2.58
CA ASN A 178 8.57 -16.09 2.74
C ASN A 178 9.24 -14.73 2.53
N LYS A 179 8.62 -13.83 1.76
CA LYS A 179 9.15 -12.48 1.50
C LYS A 179 8.84 -11.55 2.66
N VAL A 180 9.60 -11.71 3.74
CA VAL A 180 9.54 -10.84 4.92
C VAL A 180 10.69 -9.83 4.85
N LEU A 181 10.35 -8.54 4.89
CA LEU A 181 11.32 -7.44 4.79
C LEU A 181 11.78 -6.94 6.15
N LEU A 182 10.88 -6.93 7.13
CA LEU A 182 11.14 -6.42 8.47
C LEU A 182 10.31 -7.18 9.49
N LEU A 183 10.90 -7.37 10.66
CA LEU A 183 10.24 -7.91 11.83
C LEU A 183 10.38 -6.95 13.01
N GLY A 184 9.29 -6.68 13.70
CA GLY A 184 9.25 -5.74 14.82
C GLY A 184 8.58 -6.35 16.04
N SER A 185 9.23 -6.25 17.18
CA SER A 185 8.71 -6.56 18.51
C SER A 185 8.82 -5.32 19.39
N LYS A 186 8.25 -5.37 20.59
CA LYS A 186 8.37 -4.28 21.58
C LYS A 186 9.82 -3.96 21.94
N THR A 187 10.69 -4.96 21.93
CA THR A 187 12.08 -4.86 22.40
C THR A 187 13.09 -4.68 21.28
N GLN A 188 12.81 -5.24 20.10
CA GLN A 188 13.77 -5.32 19.00
C GLN A 188 13.10 -5.12 17.65
N THR A 189 13.85 -4.58 16.68
CA THR A 189 13.44 -4.49 15.28
C THR A 189 14.55 -5.06 14.41
N ILE A 190 14.22 -6.06 13.62
CA ILE A 190 15.13 -6.76 12.71
C ILE A 190 14.79 -6.29 11.29
N ILE A 191 15.78 -5.73 10.60
CA ILE A 191 15.61 -5.13 9.26
C ILE A 191 16.33 -6.01 8.24
N GLY A 192 15.61 -6.45 7.20
CA GLY A 192 16.12 -7.28 6.12
C GLY A 192 16.97 -6.53 5.10
N ARG A 193 17.76 -7.29 4.32
CA ARG A 193 18.59 -6.77 3.22
C ARG A 193 18.62 -7.76 2.03
N PRO A 194 17.65 -7.70 1.10
CA PRO A 194 16.34 -7.06 1.19
C PRO A 194 15.33 -7.88 2.01
N ILE A 195 15.46 -9.21 2.03
CA ILE A 195 14.61 -10.14 2.77
C ILE A 195 15.31 -10.67 4.04
N LEU A 196 14.53 -11.18 4.98
CA LEU A 196 15.02 -11.92 6.15
C LEU A 196 14.88 -13.43 5.90
N PRO A 197 15.98 -14.21 5.88
CA PRO A 197 15.95 -15.62 5.48
C PRO A 197 15.26 -16.53 6.51
N ASP A 198 15.42 -16.24 7.80
CA ASP A 198 14.88 -17.08 8.89
C ASP A 198 13.47 -16.66 9.34
N ALA A 199 12.87 -15.72 8.62
CA ALA A 199 11.57 -15.16 8.93
C ALA A 199 10.48 -15.82 8.07
N ALA A 200 9.37 -16.20 8.71
CA ALA A 200 8.22 -16.75 8.02
C ALA A 200 6.93 -16.22 8.65
N VAL A 201 5.97 -15.83 7.81
CA VAL A 201 4.63 -15.44 8.24
C VAL A 201 3.64 -16.50 7.78
N HIS A 202 2.93 -17.10 8.72
CA HIS A 202 1.89 -18.08 8.44
C HIS A 202 0.55 -17.37 8.24
N ALA A 203 -0.17 -17.78 7.21
CA ALA A 203 -1.46 -17.22 6.86
C ALA A 203 -2.43 -18.32 6.39
N VAL A 204 -3.71 -18.00 6.39
CA VAL A 204 -4.77 -18.86 5.84
C VAL A 204 -5.58 -18.05 4.83
N VAL A 205 -5.95 -18.69 3.73
CA VAL A 205 -6.89 -18.11 2.74
C VAL A 205 -8.31 -18.20 3.30
N GLU A 206 -8.95 -17.06 3.55
CA GLU A 206 -10.35 -17.03 4.01
C GLU A 206 -11.33 -17.13 2.85
N GLU A 207 -11.11 -16.34 1.80
CA GLU A 207 -12.00 -16.29 0.64
C GLU A 207 -11.29 -15.65 -0.57
N HIS A 208 -11.83 -15.93 -1.76
CA HIS A 208 -11.56 -15.16 -2.98
C HIS A 208 -12.75 -14.23 -3.22
N ALA A 209 -12.48 -12.92 -3.21
CA ALA A 209 -13.49 -11.88 -3.28
C ALA A 209 -13.36 -11.06 -4.56
N LEU A 210 -14.47 -10.46 -4.98
CA LEU A 210 -14.46 -9.42 -6.02
C LEU A 210 -14.49 -8.05 -5.35
N ASP A 211 -13.62 -7.16 -5.82
CA ASP A 211 -13.61 -5.77 -5.39
C ASP A 211 -14.89 -5.03 -5.86
N ALA A 212 -15.10 -3.85 -5.28
CA ALA A 212 -16.15 -2.94 -5.68
C ALA A 212 -16.10 -2.65 -7.19
N LYS A 213 -17.28 -2.49 -7.81
CA LYS A 213 -17.34 -2.17 -9.25
C LYS A 213 -16.75 -0.78 -9.49
N VAL A 214 -15.66 -0.71 -10.24
CA VAL A 214 -15.10 0.53 -10.76
C VAL A 214 -15.76 0.84 -12.11
N LEU A 215 -16.41 1.99 -12.23
CA LEU A 215 -17.03 2.44 -13.48
C LEU A 215 -16.04 3.25 -14.31
N ILE A 216 -15.64 2.70 -15.44
CA ILE A 216 -14.78 3.34 -16.44
C ILE A 216 -15.68 4.04 -17.45
N PHE A 217 -15.77 5.36 -17.35
CA PHE A 217 -16.54 6.19 -18.30
C PHE A 217 -15.60 6.94 -19.24
N LYS A 218 -15.69 6.65 -20.53
CA LYS A 218 -14.93 7.31 -21.60
C LYS A 218 -15.88 8.20 -22.40
N LYS A 219 -15.53 9.48 -22.59
CA LYS A 219 -16.31 10.43 -23.39
C LYS A 219 -15.39 11.38 -24.16
N LYS A 220 -15.66 11.59 -25.45
CA LYS A 220 -15.01 12.62 -26.27
C LYS A 220 -16.00 13.75 -26.56
N ARG A 221 -15.58 15.00 -26.36
CA ARG A 221 -16.44 16.17 -26.55
C ARG A 221 -16.77 16.36 -28.03
N ARG A 222 -18.03 16.64 -28.38
CA ARG A 222 -18.55 16.89 -29.75
C ARG A 222 -18.34 15.76 -30.77
N LYS A 223 -17.87 14.58 -30.35
CA LYS A 223 -17.63 13.42 -31.25
C LYS A 223 -18.67 12.30 -31.11
N ASN A 224 -19.82 12.60 -30.47
CA ASN A 224 -20.86 11.62 -30.08
C ASN A 224 -20.35 10.31 -29.45
N TYR A 225 -19.11 10.30 -28.97
CA TYR A 225 -18.47 9.12 -28.40
C TYR A 225 -18.61 9.16 -26.88
N ARG A 226 -19.35 8.18 -26.37
CA ARG A 226 -19.50 7.88 -24.94
C ARG A 226 -19.53 6.36 -24.75
N ARG A 227 -18.73 5.82 -23.85
CA ARG A 227 -18.68 4.39 -23.49
C ARG A 227 -18.58 4.27 -21.98
N THR A 228 -19.40 3.41 -21.39
CA THR A 228 -19.36 3.08 -19.96
C THR A 228 -19.05 1.59 -19.83
N ARG A 229 -17.98 1.23 -19.13
CA ARG A 229 -17.60 -0.16 -18.84
C ARG A 229 -17.42 -0.31 -17.33
N GLY A 230 -17.87 -1.44 -16.77
CA GLY A 230 -17.53 -1.80 -15.39
C GLY A 230 -16.26 -2.67 -15.35
N HIS A 231 -15.45 -2.48 -14.31
CA HIS A 231 -14.35 -3.38 -13.94
C HIS A 231 -14.55 -3.85 -12.49
N ARG A 232 -14.19 -5.10 -12.21
CA ARG A 232 -14.09 -5.64 -10.85
C ARG A 232 -12.82 -6.47 -10.80
N GLN A 233 -11.98 -6.17 -9.81
CA GLN A 233 -10.74 -6.91 -9.60
C GLN A 233 -10.99 -8.10 -8.69
N GLU A 234 -10.42 -9.25 -9.01
CA GLU A 234 -10.40 -10.41 -8.11
C GLU A 234 -9.26 -10.25 -7.09
N LEU A 235 -9.59 -10.48 -5.83
CA LEU A 235 -8.71 -10.34 -4.68
C LEU A 235 -8.76 -11.63 -3.85
N THR A 236 -7.68 -11.92 -3.15
CA THR A 236 -7.65 -12.98 -2.14
C THR A 236 -7.60 -12.34 -0.77
N LYS A 237 -8.47 -12.79 0.14
CA LYS A 237 -8.45 -12.35 1.54
C LYS A 237 -7.64 -13.36 2.36
N LEU A 238 -6.56 -12.87 2.97
CA LEU A 238 -5.70 -13.65 3.82
C LEU A 238 -5.91 -13.26 5.29
N ARG A 239 -5.89 -14.25 6.16
CA ARG A 239 -5.87 -14.09 7.61
C ARG A 239 -4.54 -14.54 8.15
N ILE A 240 -3.83 -13.65 8.83
CA ILE A 240 -2.51 -13.93 9.39
C ILE A 240 -2.66 -14.72 10.69
N THR A 241 -1.92 -15.80 10.83
CA THR A 241 -2.05 -16.74 11.96
C THR A 241 -0.86 -16.74 12.90
N ASP A 242 0.35 -16.60 12.38
CA ASP A 242 1.57 -16.59 13.20
C ASP A 242 2.71 -15.86 12.50
N ILE A 243 3.61 -15.29 13.29
CA ILE A 243 4.83 -14.63 12.83
C ILE A 243 6.00 -15.33 13.52
N GLN A 244 6.94 -15.85 12.72
CA GLN A 244 8.13 -16.58 13.17
C GLN A 244 9.40 -15.78 12.85
N GLY A 245 10.46 -16.01 13.64
CA GLY A 245 11.77 -15.36 13.47
C GLY A 245 12.03 -14.17 14.40
N VAL A 246 11.21 -13.96 15.44
CA VAL A 246 11.44 -12.92 16.47
C VAL A 246 11.28 -13.50 17.86
N GLU A 247 12.11 -13.03 18.79
CA GLU A 247 11.89 -13.26 20.22
C GLU A 247 10.59 -12.58 20.67
N LYS A 248 9.61 -13.40 21.05
CA LYS A 248 8.31 -12.95 21.52
C LYS A 248 8.44 -12.55 22.99
N PRO A 249 8.08 -11.33 23.40
CA PRO A 249 8.10 -10.96 24.80
C PRO A 249 7.08 -11.84 25.55
N GLU A 250 7.48 -12.41 26.69
CA GLU A 250 6.59 -13.23 27.50
C GLU A 250 5.37 -12.40 27.93
N VAL A 251 4.21 -12.76 27.39
CA VAL A 251 2.93 -12.19 27.83
C VAL A 251 2.58 -12.89 29.13
N ALA A 252 2.68 -12.17 30.25
CA ALA A 252 2.24 -12.66 31.54
C ALA A 252 0.78 -13.15 31.43
N PRO A 253 0.45 -14.37 31.90
CA PRO A 253 -0.88 -14.92 31.73
C PRO A 253 -1.91 -14.04 32.44
N ILE A 254 -2.81 -13.43 31.66
CA ILE A 254 -3.95 -12.69 32.20
C ILE A 254 -4.86 -13.72 32.86
N LEU A 255 -4.83 -13.78 34.19
CA LEU A 255 -5.75 -14.58 35.00
C LEU A 255 -7.17 -14.13 34.67
N LYS A 256 -7.96 -15.04 34.10
CA LYS A 256 -9.39 -14.82 33.84
C LYS A 256 -10.06 -14.49 35.18
N THR A 257 -10.49 -13.25 35.36
CA THR A 257 -11.40 -12.89 36.45
C THR A 257 -12.69 -13.68 36.27
N GLU A 258 -12.93 -14.62 37.17
CA GLU A 258 -14.17 -15.37 37.30
C GLU A 258 -15.33 -14.38 37.42
N LYS A 259 -16.29 -14.45 36.47
CA LYS A 259 -17.59 -13.80 36.65
C LYS A 259 -18.25 -14.44 37.87
N LYS A 260 -18.31 -13.70 38.98
CA LYS A 260 -19.19 -14.05 40.10
C LYS A 260 -20.63 -13.99 39.60
N ASP A 261 -21.26 -15.14 39.52
CA ASP A 261 -22.70 -15.29 39.31
C ASP A 261 -23.45 -14.51 40.40
N ALA A 262 -24.14 -13.45 39.99
CA ALA A 262 -25.08 -12.75 40.84
C ALA A 262 -26.30 -13.66 41.07
N LYS A 263 -26.31 -14.38 42.21
CA LYS A 263 -27.49 -15.08 42.71
C LYS A 263 -28.64 -14.09 42.87
N LYS A 264 -29.68 -14.28 42.05
CA LYS A 264 -30.97 -13.61 42.15
C LYS A 264 -31.63 -14.06 43.47
N VAL A 265 -31.66 -13.19 44.47
CA VAL A 265 -32.42 -13.43 45.71
C VAL A 265 -33.91 -13.38 45.34
N ALA A 266 -34.60 -14.51 45.49
CA ALA A 266 -36.05 -14.60 45.40
C ALA A 266 -36.65 -13.98 46.66
N VAL A 267 -37.47 -12.95 46.49
CA VAL A 267 -38.36 -12.41 47.53
C VAL A 267 -39.64 -13.25 47.47
N ALA A 268 -39.89 -14.04 48.51
CA ALA A 268 -41.15 -14.76 48.71
C ALA A 268 -42.21 -13.78 49.26
N ALA A 269 -43.42 -13.89 48.75
CA ALA A 269 -44.65 -13.27 49.25
C ALA A 269 -45.55 -14.35 49.87
#